data_AF-A0A817RSS2-F1
#
_entry.id   AF-A0A817RSS2-F1
#
_cell.length_a   1.000
_cell.length_b   1.000
_cell.length_c   1.000
_cell.angle_alpha   90.00
_cell.angle_beta   90.00
_cell.angle_gamma   90.00
#
_symmetry.space_group_name_H-M   'P 1'
#
loop_
_entity.id
_entity.type
_entity.pdbx_description
1 polymer ?
#
loop_
_entity_poly.entity_id
_entity_poly.type
_entity_poly.pdbx_seq_one_letter_code
_entity_poly.pdbx_strand_id
1 'polypeptide(L)'
;MLSKHQTNPIPPLFNSVFDNYVPFINSIITQDDKYIGRIQSCAQGSRNTNKLFFNIVGEYRFCPKKGTHHKRNTTAIIVDISNDTYAIRCKDPQCDNTFLTWHDIYK
;
A
#
# COMPACT_ATOMS: atom_id res chain seq x y z
N MET A 1 8.36 -34.50 27.50
CA MET A 1 8.03 -34.02 26.14
C MET A 1 8.23 -32.51 26.12
N LEU A 2 9.27 -32.03 25.46
CA LEU A 2 9.60 -30.60 25.39
C LEU A 2 8.59 -29.88 24.48
N SER A 3 7.83 -28.97 25.06
CA SER A 3 6.94 -28.07 24.33
C SER A 3 7.80 -27.14 23.46
N LYS A 4 7.68 -27.26 22.14
CA LYS A 4 8.30 -26.36 21.19
C LYS A 4 7.59 -25.01 21.33
N HIS A 5 8.20 -24.08 22.05
CA HIS A 5 7.83 -22.67 21.97
C HIS A 5 8.06 -22.23 20.51
N GLN A 6 6.97 -22.14 19.74
CA GLN A 6 6.95 -21.42 18.49
C GLN A 6 7.30 -19.97 18.81
N THR A 7 8.50 -19.56 18.43
CA THR A 7 8.91 -18.16 18.47
C THR A 7 8.03 -17.44 17.45
N ASN A 8 7.02 -16.70 17.92
CA ASN A 8 6.32 -15.76 17.06
C ASN A 8 7.38 -14.81 16.48
N PRO A 9 7.45 -14.62 15.15
CA PRO A 9 8.37 -13.68 14.56
C PRO A 9 8.10 -12.31 15.20
N ILE A 10 9.13 -11.76 15.84
CA ILE A 10 9.10 -10.40 16.36
C ILE A 10 8.76 -9.51 15.16
N PRO A 11 7.68 -8.71 15.22
CA PRO A 11 7.34 -7.82 14.12
C PRO A 11 8.56 -6.94 13.84
N PRO A 12 9.01 -6.84 12.58
CA PRO A 12 10.08 -5.91 12.26
C PRO A 12 9.71 -4.50 12.73
N LEU A 13 10.70 -3.77 13.28
CA LEU A 13 10.52 -2.40 13.74
C LEU A 13 9.87 -1.60 12.59
N PHE A 14 8.72 -0.99 12.84
CA PHE A 14 7.89 -0.32 11.81
C PHE A 14 8.71 0.53 10.82
N ASN A 15 9.72 1.25 11.31
CA ASN A 15 10.61 2.08 10.51
C ASN A 15 11.40 1.27 9.46
N SER A 16 11.95 0.11 9.81
CA SER A 16 12.74 -0.70 8.86
C SER A 16 11.87 -1.29 7.76
N VAL A 17 10.63 -1.65 8.06
CA VAL A 17 9.67 -2.14 7.06
C VAL A 17 9.22 -1.02 6.15
N PHE A 18 8.92 0.14 6.72
CA PHE A 18 8.54 1.33 5.96
C PHE A 18 9.63 1.67 4.92
N ASP A 19 10.88 1.78 5.34
CA ASP A 19 12.00 2.15 4.48
C ASP A 19 12.19 1.16 3.31
N ASN A 20 11.93 -0.13 3.53
CA ASN A 20 12.04 -1.16 2.50
C ASN A 20 11.01 -1.01 1.36
N TYR A 21 9.79 -0.57 1.68
CA TYR A 21 8.73 -0.45 0.66
C TYR A 21 8.61 0.95 0.07
N VAL A 22 9.19 2.00 0.67
CA VAL A 22 9.17 3.36 0.12
C VAL A 22 9.65 3.44 -1.35
N PRO A 23 10.78 2.83 -1.75
CA PRO A 23 11.23 2.85 -3.15
C PRO A 23 10.20 2.26 -4.12
N PHE A 24 9.56 1.16 -3.73
CA PHE A 24 8.50 0.51 -4.51
C PHE A 24 7.24 1.37 -4.59
N ILE A 25 6.81 1.97 -3.49
CA ILE A 25 5.66 2.88 -3.50
C ILE A 25 5.94 4.10 -4.38
N ASN A 26 7.17 4.63 -4.33
CA ASN A 26 7.60 5.71 -5.21
C ASN A 26 7.56 5.29 -6.68
N SER A 27 8.05 4.09 -7.01
CA SER A 27 8.02 3.60 -8.40
C SER A 27 6.60 3.44 -8.94
N ILE A 28 5.58 3.20 -8.10
CA ILE A 28 4.17 3.18 -8.51
C ILE A 28 3.62 4.60 -8.74
N ILE A 29 3.95 5.56 -7.88
CA ILE A 29 3.35 6.91 -7.97
C ILE A 29 3.96 7.82 -9.00
N THR A 30 5.14 7.47 -9.49
CA THR A 30 5.86 8.25 -10.49
C THR A 30 5.84 7.58 -11.87
N GLN A 31 4.99 6.56 -12.09
CA GLN A 31 4.90 5.93 -13.43
C GLN A 31 4.31 6.85 -14.49
N ASP A 32 3.51 7.83 -14.10
CA ASP A 32 2.93 8.81 -15.01
C ASP A 32 3.66 10.15 -14.88
N ASP A 33 4.47 10.48 -15.88
CA ASP A 33 5.27 11.71 -15.93
C ASP A 33 4.41 13.00 -15.88
N LYS A 34 3.10 12.91 -16.16
CA LYS A 34 2.19 14.05 -16.13
C LYS A 34 1.61 14.33 -14.75
N TYR A 35 1.67 13.39 -13.81
CA TYR A 35 1.00 13.51 -12.52
C TYR A 35 1.93 13.14 -11.36
N ILE A 36 2.21 14.10 -10.48
CA ILE A 36 3.13 13.90 -9.36
C ILE A 36 2.35 13.41 -8.13
N GLY A 37 2.50 12.13 -7.79
CA GLY A 37 2.10 11.57 -6.50
C GLY A 37 3.23 11.62 -5.47
N ARG A 38 2.89 11.77 -4.19
CA ARG A 38 3.83 11.70 -3.06
C ARG A 38 3.21 10.98 -1.87
N ILE A 39 4.05 10.28 -1.11
CA ILE A 39 3.64 9.67 0.16
C ILE A 39 3.35 10.78 1.17
N GLN A 40 2.13 10.85 1.68
CA GLN A 40 1.74 11.78 2.74
C GLN A 40 2.04 11.20 4.12
N SER A 41 1.68 9.93 4.32
CA SER A 41 1.87 9.23 5.58
C SER A 41 1.87 7.72 5.34
N CYS A 42 2.48 6.99 6.25
CA CYS A 42 2.33 5.55 6.35
C CYS A 42 1.81 5.20 7.73
N ALA A 43 0.88 4.24 7.79
CA ALA A 43 0.41 3.66 9.04
C ALA A 43 0.50 2.14 8.95
N GLN A 44 0.93 1.50 10.02
CA GLN A 44 0.75 0.07 10.16
C GLN A 44 -0.73 -0.21 10.42
N GLY A 45 -1.25 -1.30 9.86
CA GLY A 45 -2.54 -1.83 10.25
C GLY A 45 -2.58 -2.20 11.73
N SER A 46 -3.71 -2.73 12.20
CA SER A 46 -3.83 -3.31 13.53
C SER A 46 -2.65 -4.25 13.85
N ARG A 47 -2.32 -4.44 15.13
CA ARG A 47 -1.18 -5.28 15.56
C ARG A 47 -1.19 -6.71 14.99
N ASN A 48 -2.35 -7.19 14.54
CA ASN A 48 -2.53 -8.53 13.97
C ASN A 48 -2.53 -8.56 12.44
N THR A 49 -2.37 -7.42 11.78
CA THR A 49 -2.32 -7.33 10.32
C THR A 49 -0.91 -6.95 9.89
N ASN A 50 -0.27 -7.81 9.09
CA ASN A 50 1.01 -7.53 8.42
C ASN A 50 0.82 -6.58 7.22
N LYS A 51 0.07 -5.49 7.45
CA LYS A 51 -0.33 -4.54 6.41
C LYS A 51 0.24 -3.16 6.68
N LEU A 52 0.75 -2.52 5.65
CA LEU A 52 1.14 -1.10 5.65
C LEU A 52 0.18 -0.31 4.77
N PHE A 53 -0.25 0.85 5.27
CA PHE A 53 -1.16 1.76 4.60
C PHE A 53 -0.41 3.04 4.25
N PHE A 54 0.03 3.15 3.00
CA PHE A 54 0.64 4.35 2.46
C PHE A 54 -0.46 5.27 1.94
N ASN A 55 -0.73 6.36 2.66
CA ASN A 55 -1.62 7.42 2.17
C ASN A 55 -0.84 8.34 1.25
N ILE A 56 -1.46 8.66 0.12
CA ILE A 56 -0.81 9.30 -1.01
C ILE A 56 -1.57 10.57 -1.31
N VAL A 57 -0.82 11.65 -1.53
CA VAL A 57 -1.35 12.94 -1.99
C VAL A 57 -0.63 13.35 -3.26
N GLY A 58 -1.06 14.43 -3.88
CA GLY A 58 -0.53 14.89 -5.15
C GLY A 58 -1.64 15.19 -6.13
N GLU A 59 -1.24 15.48 -7.36
CA GLU A 59 -2.16 16.08 -8.32
C GLU A 59 -3.18 15.08 -8.84
N TYR A 60 -2.83 13.79 -8.99
CA TYR A 60 -3.74 12.82 -9.59
C TYR A 60 -3.21 11.39 -9.39
N ARG A 61 -4.09 10.40 -9.28
CA ARG A 61 -3.71 8.99 -9.38
C ARG A 61 -4.65 8.22 -10.30
N PHE A 62 -4.06 7.38 -11.15
CA PHE A 62 -4.74 6.43 -12.02
C PHE A 62 -5.56 5.45 -11.20
N CYS A 63 -6.84 5.27 -11.55
CA CYS A 63 -7.66 4.20 -11.04
C CYS A 63 -7.61 3.01 -12.00
N PRO A 64 -6.92 1.91 -11.62
CA PRO A 64 -6.84 0.73 -12.49
C PRO A 64 -8.22 0.13 -12.80
N LYS A 65 -9.20 0.30 -11.91
CA LYS A 65 -10.58 -0.17 -12.14
C LYS A 65 -11.29 0.61 -13.24
N LYS A 66 -11.20 1.94 -13.24
CA LYS A 66 -11.91 2.80 -14.20
C LYS A 66 -11.11 3.03 -15.48
N GLY A 67 -9.82 2.69 -15.48
CA GLY A 67 -8.91 3.03 -16.58
C GLY A 67 -8.75 4.54 -16.75
N THR A 68 -9.15 5.32 -15.75
CA THR A 68 -9.15 6.78 -15.80
C THR A 68 -8.58 7.36 -14.52
N HIS A 69 -8.24 8.63 -14.62
CA HIS A 69 -7.61 9.43 -13.61
C HIS A 69 -8.70 10.14 -12.77
N HIS A 70 -8.57 10.19 -11.43
CA HIS A 70 -9.53 10.90 -10.55
C HIS A 70 -9.09 12.32 -10.15
N LYS A 71 -10.01 13.29 -10.23
CA LYS A 71 -9.79 14.73 -10.00
C LYS A 71 -9.54 15.11 -8.53
N ARG A 72 -9.96 14.24 -7.61
CA ARG A 72 -9.67 14.30 -6.17
C ARG A 72 -9.52 12.87 -5.67
N ASN A 73 -8.39 12.51 -5.07
CA ASN A 73 -8.36 12.05 -3.67
C ASN A 73 -7.05 11.40 -3.22
N THR A 74 -6.92 11.46 -1.90
CA THR A 74 -6.04 10.71 -1.01
C THR A 74 -6.14 9.20 -1.27
N THR A 75 -5.42 8.70 -2.26
CA THR A 75 -5.32 7.25 -2.54
C THR A 75 -4.55 6.59 -1.41
N ALA A 76 -4.90 5.34 -1.07
CA ALA A 76 -4.05 4.51 -0.23
C ALA A 76 -3.45 3.37 -1.06
N ILE A 77 -2.15 3.13 -0.96
CA ILE A 77 -1.58 1.81 -1.30
C ILE A 77 -1.53 1.00 -0.02
N ILE A 78 -2.07 -0.20 -0.10
CA ILE A 78 -2.04 -1.18 0.98
C ILE A 78 -1.01 -2.23 0.57
N VAL A 79 0.05 -2.41 1.35
CA VAL A 79 1.03 -3.48 1.18
C VAL A 79 0.74 -4.56 2.20
N ASP A 80 0.63 -5.81 1.76
CA ASP A 80 0.60 -6.99 2.61
C ASP A 80 2.00 -7.62 2.62
N ILE A 81 2.71 -7.42 3.72
CA ILE A 81 4.10 -7.85 3.93
C ILE A 81 4.18 -9.38 3.95
N SER A 82 3.13 -10.08 4.40
CA SER A 82 3.17 -11.55 4.51
C SER A 82 3.14 -12.25 3.17
N ASN A 83 2.54 -11.60 2.18
CA ASN A 83 2.32 -12.18 0.86
C ASN A 83 3.10 -11.44 -0.23
N ASP A 84 3.88 -10.41 0.13
CA ASP A 84 4.55 -9.49 -0.79
C ASP A 84 3.64 -9.02 -1.94
N THR A 85 2.43 -8.61 -1.55
CA THR A 85 1.41 -8.11 -2.48
C THR A 85 0.99 -6.70 -2.10
N TYR A 86 0.43 -5.98 -3.06
CA TYR A 86 -0.13 -4.66 -2.85
C TYR A 86 -1.48 -4.49 -3.53
N ALA A 87 -2.29 -3.57 -2.99
CA ALA A 87 -3.54 -3.14 -3.59
C ALA A 87 -3.64 -1.62 -3.56
N ILE A 88 -4.20 -1.04 -4.61
CA ILE A 88 -4.48 0.40 -4.68
C ILE A 88 -5.94 0.62 -4.32
N ARG A 89 -6.19 1.34 -3.23
CA ARG A 89 -7.52 1.75 -2.81
C ARG A 89 -7.77 3.22 -3.16
N CYS A 90 -8.64 3.45 -4.13
CA CYS A 90 -9.20 4.78 -4.36
C CYS A 90 -10.18 5.11 -3.23
N LYS A 91 -10.08 6.33 -2.67
CA LYS A 91 -11.02 6.84 -1.66
C LYS A 91 -12.05 7.81 -2.26
N ASP A 92 -12.07 7.98 -3.58
CA ASP A 92 -13.10 8.77 -4.26
C ASP A 92 -14.48 8.09 -4.07
N PRO A 93 -15.49 8.76 -3.50
CA PRO A 93 -16.84 8.20 -3.36
C PRO A 93 -17.48 7.76 -4.68
N GLN A 94 -17.08 8.38 -5.81
CA GLN A 94 -17.55 8.00 -7.15
C GLN A 94 -16.86 6.73 -7.67
N CYS A 95 -15.72 6.37 -7.08
CA CYS A 95 -15.11 5.08 -7.29
C CYS A 95 -15.72 4.12 -6.27
N ASP A 96 -16.88 3.53 -6.63
CA ASP A 96 -17.57 2.51 -5.84
C ASP A 96 -16.55 1.67 -5.08
N ASN A 97 -16.62 1.68 -3.74
CA ASN A 97 -15.72 1.01 -2.79
C ASN A 97 -15.67 -0.52 -3.06
N THR A 98 -15.07 -0.92 -4.17
CA THR A 98 -14.99 -2.30 -4.60
C THR A 98 -13.87 -3.05 -3.93
N PHE A 99 -13.95 -4.38 -4.05
CA PHE A 99 -12.92 -5.33 -3.68
C PHE A 99 -11.53 -4.88 -4.16
N LEU A 100 -10.55 -5.05 -3.27
CA LEU A 100 -9.16 -4.76 -3.55
C LEU A 100 -8.62 -5.82 -4.52
N THR A 101 -8.12 -5.39 -5.66
CA THR A 101 -7.29 -6.23 -6.52
C THR A 101 -5.88 -6.23 -5.96
N TRP A 102 -5.38 -7.42 -5.64
CA TRP A 102 -4.03 -7.62 -5.15
C TRP A 102 -3.09 -7.94 -6.31
N HIS A 103 -1.91 -7.33 -6.28
CA HIS A 103 -0.86 -7.48 -7.26
C HIS A 103 0.42 -7.91 -6.55
N ASP A 104 1.19 -8.79 -7.17
CA ASP A 104 2.51 -9.18 -6.65
C ASP A 104 3.50 -8.02 -6.79
N ILE A 105 4.38 -7.85 -5.79
CA ILE A 105 5.41 -6.79 -5.80
C ILE A 105 6.61 -7.20 -6.66
N TYR A 106 6.92 -8.51 -6.72
CA TYR A 106 8.13 -9.06 -7.33
C TYR A 106 7.89 -9.89 -8.61
N LYS A 107 6.71 -9.78 -9.24
CA LYS A 107 6.42 -10.47 -10.52
C LYS A 107 6.38 -9.51 -11.70
#